data_AF-A0A817DZ19-F1
#
_entry.id   AF-A0A817DZ19-F1
#
_cell.length_a   1.000
_cell.length_b   1.000
_cell.length_c   1.000
_cell.angle_alpha   90.00
_cell.angle_beta   90.00
_cell.angle_gamma   90.00
#
_symmetry.space_group_name_H-M   'P 1'
#
loop_
_entity.id
_entity.type
_entity.pdbx_description
1 polymer ?
#
loop_
_entity_poly.entity_id
_entity_poly.type
_entity_poly.pdbx_seq_one_letter_code
_entity_poly.pdbx_strand_id
1 'polypeptide(L)'
;MPRKLTKFNTDWLHRLDSNNDSVNIWLKQGSTPTTFKCSLCQTGDLCCGNQGWRAIEQHMNINRHKEILRQWKQNAKFRLTNQTRSDSPDSSTFTFTSIPVLDTNTNKNKPLTLDDQVTKAEILWSLKVAEKGLSYKLCDELNELFSSMFPDSSIVGNFSIQADKMSYVISHGLGPYFKKKLIDDVKKVDKFILV
;
A
#
# COMPACT_ATOMS: atom_id res chain seq x y z
N MET A 1 -24.27 40.84 16.11
CA MET A 1 -23.01 40.33 16.68
C MET A 1 -22.21 39.67 15.56
N PRO A 2 -20.96 40.07 15.29
CA PRO A 2 -20.16 39.40 14.26
C PRO A 2 -19.88 37.96 14.70
N ARG A 3 -20.32 36.98 13.89
CA ARG A 3 -20.05 35.56 14.15
C ARG A 3 -18.54 35.35 14.05
N LYS A 4 -17.87 35.16 15.19
CA LYS A 4 -16.46 34.78 15.24
C LYS A 4 -16.32 33.35 14.71
N LEU A 5 -16.09 33.22 13.41
CA LEU A 5 -15.84 31.93 12.78
C LEU A 5 -14.41 31.48 13.07
N THR A 6 -14.23 30.22 13.43
CA THR A 6 -12.91 29.64 13.67
C THR A 6 -12.20 29.40 12.33
N LYS A 7 -11.06 30.08 12.15
CA LYS A 7 -10.18 29.84 11.01
C LYS A 7 -9.42 28.52 11.20
N PHE A 8 -9.06 27.88 10.10
CA PHE A 8 -8.19 26.71 10.09
C PHE A 8 -6.84 27.08 10.74
N ASN A 9 -6.46 26.34 11.78
CA ASN A 9 -5.17 26.51 12.44
C ASN A 9 -4.20 25.43 11.95
N THR A 10 -3.03 25.83 11.47
CA THR A 10 -1.94 24.93 11.05
C THR A 10 -1.43 24.05 12.18
N ASP A 11 -1.53 24.50 13.44
CA ASP A 11 -1.16 23.69 14.63
C ASP A 11 -1.97 22.39 14.72
N TRP A 12 -3.15 22.35 14.11
CA TRP A 12 -3.97 21.14 14.06
C TRP A 12 -3.33 20.01 13.27
N LEU A 13 -2.42 20.30 12.33
CA LEU A 13 -1.72 19.29 11.55
C LEU A 13 -0.78 18.43 12.40
N HIS A 14 -0.27 18.98 13.52
CA HIS A 14 0.60 18.25 14.44
C HIS A 14 -0.15 17.37 15.44
N ARG A 15 -1.48 17.42 15.45
CA ARG A 15 -2.29 16.59 16.34
C ARG A 15 -2.37 15.15 15.82
N LEU A 16 -2.63 14.24 16.74
CA LEU A 16 -2.82 12.82 16.46
C LEU A 16 -4.32 12.50 16.40
N ASP A 17 -4.67 11.55 15.53
CA ASP A 17 -6.01 10.96 15.50
C ASP A 17 -6.20 9.95 16.65
N SER A 18 -7.40 9.36 16.74
CA SER A 18 -7.72 8.33 17.74
C SER A 18 -6.88 7.04 17.63
N ASN A 19 -6.11 6.88 16.57
CA ASN A 19 -5.21 5.73 16.34
C ASN A 19 -3.73 6.11 16.56
N ASN A 20 -3.45 7.31 17.09
CA ASN A 20 -2.11 7.84 17.33
C ASN A 20 -1.33 8.19 16.03
N ASP A 21 -2.03 8.45 14.92
CA ASP A 21 -1.43 8.84 13.65
C ASP A 21 -1.55 10.34 13.39
N SER A 22 -0.53 10.94 12.78
CA SER A 22 -0.53 12.37 12.47
C SER A 22 -1.63 12.75 11.47
N VAL A 23 -2.52 13.66 11.86
CA VAL A 23 -3.65 14.05 10.99
C VAL A 23 -3.20 14.79 9.72
N ASN A 24 -1.99 15.36 9.70
CA ASN A 24 -1.38 15.98 8.51
C ASN A 24 -1.36 15.06 7.27
N ILE A 25 -1.36 13.75 7.48
CA ILE A 25 -1.37 12.75 6.42
C ILE A 25 -2.58 12.93 5.48
N TRP A 26 -3.73 13.31 6.06
CA TRP A 26 -5.00 13.38 5.34
C TRP A 26 -5.68 14.75 5.41
N LEU A 27 -5.35 15.56 6.40
CA LEU A 27 -5.93 16.88 6.62
C LEU A 27 -5.17 17.95 5.85
N LYS A 28 -5.87 18.75 5.06
CA LYS A 28 -5.33 19.93 4.38
C LYS A 28 -6.24 21.13 4.57
N GLN A 29 -5.70 22.33 4.44
CA GLN A 29 -6.52 23.54 4.36
C GLN A 29 -7.37 23.54 3.09
N GLY A 30 -8.64 23.91 3.22
CA GLY A 30 -9.59 24.06 2.11
C GLY A 30 -9.42 25.39 1.36
N SER A 31 -10.33 25.71 0.43
CA SER A 31 -10.23 26.92 -0.39
C SER A 31 -10.44 28.21 0.40
N THR A 32 -11.24 28.16 1.46
CA THR A 32 -11.46 29.30 2.36
C THR A 32 -10.76 29.11 3.70
N PRO A 33 -10.42 30.18 4.42
CA PRO A 33 -9.74 30.09 5.71
C PRO A 33 -10.59 29.43 6.80
N THR A 34 -11.89 29.20 6.59
CA THR A 34 -12.80 28.52 7.53
C THR A 34 -13.16 27.11 7.07
N THR A 35 -12.45 26.58 6.07
CA THR A 35 -12.68 25.24 5.52
C THR A 35 -11.43 24.39 5.54
N PHE A 36 -11.63 23.08 5.66
CA PHE A 36 -10.59 22.06 5.55
C PHE A 36 -11.03 21.02 4.53
N LYS A 37 -10.06 20.30 3.96
CA LYS A 37 -10.29 19.21 3.02
C LYS A 37 -9.58 17.95 3.51
N CYS A 38 -10.23 16.81 3.29
CA CYS A 38 -9.64 15.52 3.53
C CYS A 38 -9.17 14.94 2.20
N SER A 39 -7.85 14.72 2.05
CA SER A 39 -7.28 14.13 0.83
C SER A 39 -7.74 12.69 0.59
N LEU A 40 -8.21 12.01 1.64
CA LEU A 40 -8.65 10.63 1.59
C LEU A 40 -10.13 10.49 1.21
N CYS A 41 -11.01 11.27 1.84
CA CYS A 41 -12.45 11.08 1.68
C CYS A 41 -13.02 11.56 0.34
N GLN A 42 -12.26 12.37 -0.42
CA GLN A 42 -12.64 13.03 -1.68
C GLN A 42 -14.00 13.76 -1.64
N THR A 43 -14.50 14.01 -0.44
CA THR A 43 -15.57 14.97 -0.16
C THR A 43 -14.94 16.35 -0.21
N GLY A 44 -15.58 17.30 -0.89
CA GLY A 44 -15.11 18.67 -1.07
C GLY A 44 -14.83 19.42 0.24
N ASP A 45 -14.70 20.75 0.15
CA ASP A 45 -14.34 21.57 1.30
C ASP A 45 -15.36 21.46 2.45
N LEU A 46 -14.90 21.00 3.61
CA LEU A 46 -15.67 20.88 4.85
C LEU A 46 -15.48 22.13 5.71
N CYS A 47 -16.54 22.62 6.36
CA CYS A 47 -16.48 23.85 7.14
C CYS A 47 -16.05 23.57 8.59
N CYS A 48 -14.97 24.23 9.05
CA CYS A 48 -14.59 24.28 10.47
C CYS A 48 -15.00 25.58 11.16
N GLY A 49 -15.61 26.54 10.44
CA GLY A 49 -15.95 27.86 10.96
C GLY A 49 -16.83 27.89 12.21
N ASN A 50 -17.73 26.92 12.37
CA ASN A 50 -18.67 26.88 13.51
C ASN A 50 -18.18 26.04 14.71
N GLN A 51 -17.38 24.99 14.47
CA GLN A 51 -17.02 24.00 15.49
C GLN A 51 -15.50 23.82 15.68
N GLY A 52 -14.68 24.52 14.89
CA GLY A 52 -13.22 24.42 14.95
C GLY A 52 -12.73 22.99 14.80
N TRP A 53 -11.79 22.58 15.67
CA TRP A 53 -11.24 21.22 15.72
C TRP A 53 -12.32 20.13 15.87
N ARG A 54 -13.43 20.40 16.57
CA ARG A 54 -14.50 19.40 16.77
C ARG A 54 -15.14 18.98 15.43
N ALA A 55 -15.13 19.85 14.42
CA ALA A 55 -15.58 19.48 13.07
C ALA A 55 -14.66 18.41 12.44
N ILE A 56 -13.36 18.53 12.66
CA ILE A 56 -12.34 17.59 12.17
C ILE A 56 -12.45 16.27 12.97
N GLU A 57 -12.68 16.36 14.28
CA GLU A 57 -12.90 15.21 15.16
C GLU A 57 -14.16 14.40 14.81
N GLN A 58 -15.25 15.10 14.50
CA GLN A 58 -16.45 14.45 13.98
C GLN A 58 -16.16 13.81 12.62
N HIS A 59 -15.47 14.51 11.72
CA HIS A 59 -15.11 13.96 10.40
C HIS A 59 -14.27 12.69 10.50
N MET A 60 -13.21 12.68 11.32
CA MET A 60 -12.35 11.51 11.48
C MET A 60 -13.10 10.33 12.10
N ASN A 61 -14.15 10.62 12.90
CA ASN A 61 -14.98 9.60 13.51
C ASN A 61 -16.06 9.00 12.59
N ILE A 62 -16.27 9.56 11.40
CA ILE A 62 -17.22 9.01 10.41
C ILE A 62 -16.71 7.65 9.92
N ASN A 63 -17.59 6.64 9.87
CA ASN A 63 -17.26 5.29 9.41
C ASN A 63 -16.59 5.26 8.04
N ARG A 64 -17.05 6.10 7.09
CA ARG A 64 -16.43 6.27 5.77
C ARG A 64 -14.97 6.72 5.87
N HIS A 65 -14.66 7.70 6.73
CA HIS A 65 -13.27 8.15 6.91
C HIS A 65 -12.41 7.04 7.52
N LYS A 66 -12.91 6.36 8.57
CA LYS A 66 -12.20 5.24 9.21
C LYS A 66 -11.87 4.13 8.21
N GLU A 67 -12.82 3.77 7.36
CA GLU A 67 -12.63 2.73 6.35
C GLU A 67 -11.63 3.14 5.26
N ILE A 68 -11.73 4.37 4.73
CA ILE A 68 -10.77 4.87 3.74
C ILE A 68 -9.37 5.01 4.36
N LEU A 69 -9.25 5.50 5.59
CA LEU A 69 -7.97 5.64 6.28
C LEU A 69 -7.35 4.25 6.55
N ARG A 70 -8.17 3.26 6.92
CA ARG A 70 -7.72 1.86 7.09
C ARG A 70 -7.18 1.29 5.78
N GLN A 71 -7.90 1.47 4.67
CA GLN A 71 -7.46 1.04 3.34
C GLN A 71 -6.22 1.81 2.87
N TRP A 72 -6.17 3.12 3.08
CA TRP A 72 -5.02 3.95 2.75
C TRP A 72 -3.78 3.54 3.54
N LYS A 73 -3.89 3.20 4.83
CA LYS A 73 -2.77 2.67 5.63
C LYS A 73 -2.30 1.32 5.10
N GLN A 74 -3.21 0.44 4.68
CA GLN A 74 -2.84 -0.82 4.04
C GLN A 74 -2.09 -0.59 2.72
N ASN A 75 -2.50 0.41 1.94
CA ASN A 75 -1.85 0.78 0.68
C ASN A 75 -0.56 1.61 0.87
N ALA A 76 -0.45 2.41 1.93
CA ALA A 76 0.74 3.20 2.26
C ALA A 76 1.87 2.33 2.82
N LYS A 77 1.51 1.21 3.49
CA LYS A 77 2.47 0.15 3.84
C LYS A 77 3.12 -0.52 2.62
N PHE A 78 2.52 -0.41 1.42
CA PHE A 78 3.15 -0.83 0.16
C PHE A 78 4.10 0.24 -0.41
N ARG A 79 4.01 1.50 0.03
CA ARG A 79 4.83 2.62 -0.48
C ARG A 79 6.06 2.96 0.37
N LEU A 80 6.31 2.25 1.48
CA LEU A 80 7.38 2.58 2.43
C LEU A 80 8.54 1.57 2.45
N THR A 81 8.93 1.01 1.30
CA THR A 81 10.18 0.23 1.17
C THR A 81 11.28 0.95 0.37
N ASN A 82 11.03 2.15 -0.16
CA ASN A 82 12.04 2.93 -0.89
C ASN A 82 12.25 4.34 -0.28
N GLN A 83 12.87 4.41 0.91
CA GLN A 83 13.64 5.54 1.50
C GLN A 83 13.75 5.24 3.02
N THR A 84 14.90 4.98 3.63
CA THR A 84 16.14 5.78 3.65
C THR A 84 17.39 4.94 3.92
N ARG A 85 18.53 5.42 3.41
CA ARG A 85 19.89 5.00 3.74
C ARG A 85 20.23 5.31 5.22
N SER A 86 21.17 4.51 5.72
CA SER A 86 22.13 4.76 6.82
C SER A 86 21.77 4.33 8.25
N ASP A 87 22.66 3.46 8.75
CA ASP A 87 23.08 3.16 10.14
C ASP A 87 22.31 2.15 11.03
N SER A 88 22.81 0.90 10.98
CA SER A 88 23.07 -0.03 12.10
C SER A 88 21.90 -0.70 12.89
N PRO A 89 22.17 -1.87 13.53
CA PRO A 89 21.23 -2.98 13.62
C PRO A 89 20.56 -3.10 14.98
N ASP A 90 19.28 -3.50 15.02
CA ASP A 90 18.81 -4.43 16.05
C ASP A 90 17.45 -5.07 15.74
N SER A 91 17.30 -6.28 16.28
CA SER A 91 16.18 -7.20 16.17
C SER A 91 14.79 -6.59 16.41
N SER A 92 13.80 -7.03 15.62
CA SER A 92 12.65 -7.83 16.11
C SER A 92 11.40 -7.64 15.22
N THR A 93 10.96 -8.77 14.65
CA THR A 93 9.57 -9.25 14.59
C THR A 93 8.47 -8.28 14.11
N PHE A 94 7.97 -8.48 12.88
CA PHE A 94 6.65 -7.98 12.50
C PHE A 94 5.78 -9.02 11.80
N THR A 95 4.58 -9.13 12.36
CA THR A 95 3.50 -10.06 12.06
C THR A 95 2.71 -9.68 10.81
N PHE A 96 2.43 -10.69 9.99
CA PHE A 96 1.70 -10.59 8.72
C PHE A 96 0.19 -10.66 8.92
N THR A 97 -0.55 -9.73 8.32
CA THR A 97 -2.00 -9.93 8.12
C THR A 97 -2.44 -9.54 6.70
N SER A 98 -2.64 -10.60 5.90
CA SER A 98 -3.63 -10.80 4.83
C SER A 98 -3.73 -9.81 3.65
N ILE A 99 -3.34 -10.30 2.46
CA ILE A 99 -3.71 -9.75 1.13
C ILE A 99 -5.12 -10.23 0.75
N PRO A 100 -5.97 -9.37 0.12
CA PRO A 100 -7.29 -9.73 -0.39
C PRO A 100 -7.21 -10.53 -1.69
N VAL A 101 -8.21 -11.38 -1.86
CA VAL A 101 -8.44 -12.25 -3.02
C VAL A 101 -8.61 -11.39 -4.28
N LEU A 102 -8.08 -11.89 -5.40
CA LEU A 102 -8.40 -11.36 -6.73
C LEU A 102 -9.86 -11.74 -7.05
N ASP A 103 -10.80 -10.94 -6.52
CA ASP A 103 -12.19 -10.99 -6.93
C ASP A 103 -12.32 -10.34 -8.30
N THR A 104 -12.71 -11.15 -9.29
CA THR A 104 -12.85 -10.80 -10.71
C THR A 104 -14.00 -9.82 -11.03
N ASN A 105 -14.46 -8.98 -10.10
CA ASN A 105 -15.73 -8.25 -10.27
C ASN A 105 -15.75 -6.74 -9.90
N THR A 106 -14.65 -6.00 -10.07
CA THR A 106 -14.70 -4.53 -9.92
C THR A 106 -13.89 -3.78 -10.98
N ASN A 107 -14.61 -3.05 -11.85
CA ASN A 107 -14.19 -1.99 -12.79
C ASN A 107 -12.83 -2.14 -13.51
N LYS A 108 -12.87 -2.74 -14.70
CA LYS A 108 -11.74 -3.04 -15.59
C LYS A 108 -11.00 -1.83 -16.23
N ASN A 109 -11.25 -0.59 -15.82
CA ASN A 109 -10.82 0.58 -16.61
C ASN A 109 -9.82 1.51 -15.91
N LYS A 110 -9.09 1.06 -14.88
CA LYS A 110 -7.91 1.81 -14.42
C LYS A 110 -6.68 1.31 -15.19
N PRO A 111 -6.01 2.16 -15.98
CA PRO A 111 -4.76 1.76 -16.63
C PRO A 111 -3.72 1.45 -15.54
N LEU A 112 -3.07 0.28 -15.65
CA LEU A 112 -1.98 -0.11 -14.77
C LEU A 112 -0.86 0.93 -14.88
N THR A 113 -0.37 1.40 -13.74
CA THR A 113 0.81 2.27 -13.72
C THR A 113 2.04 1.47 -14.17
N LEU A 114 3.11 2.15 -14.58
CA LEU A 114 4.35 1.47 -14.96
C LEU A 114 4.88 0.60 -13.79
N ASP A 115 4.78 1.10 -12.57
CA ASP A 115 5.17 0.38 -11.35
C ASP A 115 4.35 -0.91 -11.13
N ASP A 116 3.05 -0.86 -11.40
CA ASP A 116 2.19 -2.07 -11.35
C ASP A 116 2.62 -3.10 -12.41
N GLN A 117 3.04 -2.64 -13.60
CA GLN A 117 3.49 -3.51 -14.68
C GLN A 117 4.85 -4.16 -14.38
N VAL A 118 5.79 -3.40 -13.79
CA VAL A 118 7.08 -3.90 -13.30
C VAL A 118 6.88 -4.91 -12.19
N THR A 119 6.07 -4.56 -11.19
CA THR A 119 5.73 -5.46 -10.07
C THR A 119 5.11 -6.76 -10.59
N LYS A 120 4.20 -6.68 -11.56
CA LYS A 120 3.60 -7.86 -12.21
C LYS A 120 4.68 -8.71 -12.91
N ALA A 121 5.59 -8.11 -13.65
CA ALA A 121 6.67 -8.82 -14.32
C ALA A 121 7.58 -9.55 -13.32
N GLU A 122 7.96 -8.88 -12.23
CA GLU A 122 8.77 -9.44 -11.15
C GLU A 122 8.07 -10.63 -10.48
N ILE A 123 6.77 -10.52 -10.15
CA ILE A 123 5.99 -11.62 -9.59
C ILE A 123 5.95 -12.81 -10.55
N LEU A 124 5.70 -12.57 -11.84
CA LEU A 124 5.64 -13.63 -12.84
C LEU A 124 7.00 -14.34 -12.98
N TRP A 125 8.10 -13.59 -12.97
CA TRP A 125 9.43 -14.18 -12.99
C TRP A 125 9.71 -15.01 -11.73
N SER A 126 9.37 -14.49 -10.56
CA SER A 126 9.52 -15.24 -9.29
C SER A 126 8.73 -16.54 -9.27
N LEU A 127 7.50 -16.51 -9.78
CA LEU A 127 6.70 -17.73 -9.95
C LEU A 127 7.38 -18.71 -10.90
N LYS A 128 7.98 -18.23 -11.99
CA LYS A 128 8.68 -19.09 -12.95
C LYS A 128 9.91 -19.75 -12.34
N VAL A 129 10.69 -18.99 -11.57
CA VAL A 129 11.86 -19.48 -10.82
C VAL A 129 11.45 -20.55 -9.83
N ALA A 130 10.38 -20.32 -9.07
CA ALA A 130 9.84 -21.32 -8.13
C ALA A 130 9.30 -22.57 -8.84
N GLU A 131 8.54 -22.41 -9.92
CA GLU A 131 7.96 -23.51 -10.71
C GLU A 131 9.03 -24.43 -11.29
N LYS A 132 10.16 -23.85 -11.74
CA LYS A 132 11.25 -24.59 -12.39
C LYS A 132 12.42 -24.93 -11.46
N GLY A 133 12.36 -24.53 -10.20
CA GLY A 133 13.45 -24.76 -9.23
C GLY A 133 14.76 -24.09 -9.66
N LEU A 134 14.70 -22.90 -10.26
CA LEU A 134 15.90 -22.19 -10.73
C LEU A 134 16.67 -21.58 -9.56
N SER A 135 18.00 -21.51 -9.73
CA SER A 135 18.87 -20.83 -8.76
C SER A 135 18.56 -19.33 -8.70
N TYR A 136 18.43 -18.79 -7.48
CA TYR A 136 18.19 -17.36 -7.30
C TYR A 136 19.37 -16.50 -7.75
N LYS A 137 20.59 -17.05 -7.75
CA LYS A 137 21.79 -16.37 -8.26
C LYS A 137 21.68 -15.98 -9.74
N LEU A 138 20.85 -16.68 -10.52
CA LEU A 138 20.56 -16.30 -11.90
C LEU A 138 19.96 -14.88 -12.01
N CYS A 139 19.30 -14.41 -10.95
CA CYS A 139 18.65 -13.10 -10.95
C CYS A 139 19.65 -11.93 -10.89
N ASP A 140 20.89 -12.16 -10.46
CA ASP A 140 21.88 -11.08 -10.28
C ASP A 140 22.34 -10.50 -11.63
N GLU A 141 22.47 -11.34 -12.65
CA GLU A 141 22.85 -10.96 -14.03
C GLU A 141 21.63 -10.71 -14.92
N LEU A 142 20.42 -10.93 -14.41
CA LEU A 142 19.20 -10.94 -15.20
C LEU A 142 18.81 -9.55 -15.71
N ASN A 143 19.07 -8.51 -14.92
CA ASN A 143 18.74 -7.13 -15.28
C ASN A 143 19.58 -6.67 -16.48
N GLU A 144 20.86 -7.05 -16.52
CA GLU A 144 21.75 -6.75 -17.65
C GLU A 144 21.31 -7.51 -18.90
N LEU A 145 21.03 -8.81 -18.75
CA LEU A 145 20.54 -9.65 -19.85
C LEU A 145 19.24 -9.07 -20.44
N PHE A 146 18.25 -8.74 -19.61
CA PHE A 146 16.99 -8.18 -20.09
C PHE A 146 17.19 -6.81 -20.73
N SER A 147 18.06 -5.96 -20.18
CA SER A 147 18.36 -4.65 -20.77
C SER A 147 19.01 -4.77 -22.15
N SER A 148 19.85 -5.79 -22.33
CA SER A 148 20.45 -6.11 -23.64
C SER A 148 19.42 -6.65 -24.64
N MET A 149 18.50 -7.52 -24.18
CA MET A 149 17.46 -8.11 -25.03
C MET A 149 16.36 -7.11 -25.41
N PHE A 150 16.05 -6.17 -24.51
CA PHE A 150 14.89 -5.26 -24.63
C PHE A 150 15.28 -3.81 -24.26
N PRO A 151 16.12 -3.14 -25.06
CA PRO A 151 16.66 -1.82 -24.72
C PRO A 151 15.59 -0.72 -24.61
N ASP A 152 14.50 -0.83 -25.38
CA ASP A 152 13.44 0.18 -25.40
C ASP A 152 12.35 -0.04 -24.33
N SER A 153 12.46 -1.10 -23.53
CA SER A 153 11.43 -1.47 -22.57
C SER A 153 11.57 -0.70 -21.25
N SER A 154 10.62 0.19 -20.98
CA SER A 154 10.53 0.90 -19.71
C SER A 154 10.28 -0.04 -18.52
N ILE A 155 9.66 -1.21 -18.75
CA ILE A 155 9.49 -2.24 -17.71
C ILE A 155 10.84 -2.81 -17.32
N VAL A 156 11.66 -3.16 -18.31
CA VAL A 156 13.00 -3.73 -18.07
C VAL A 156 13.92 -2.72 -17.41
N GLY A 157 13.87 -1.45 -17.84
CA GLY A 157 14.65 -0.38 -17.19
C GLY A 157 14.32 -0.16 -15.72
N ASN A 158 13.15 -0.61 -15.25
CA ASN A 158 12.74 -0.54 -13.84
C ASN A 158 12.71 -1.92 -13.15
N PHE A 159 13.01 -3.00 -13.89
CA PHE A 159 13.06 -4.35 -13.36
C PHE A 159 14.32 -4.51 -12.51
N SER A 160 14.16 -4.92 -11.25
CA SER A 160 15.24 -4.84 -10.25
C SER A 160 15.35 -6.10 -9.39
N ILE A 161 14.82 -7.23 -9.86
CA ILE A 161 14.89 -8.46 -9.09
C ILE A 161 16.34 -8.98 -9.06
N GLN A 162 16.80 -9.34 -7.87
CA GLN A 162 18.11 -9.93 -7.58
C GLN A 162 17.90 -11.12 -6.65
N ALA A 163 18.95 -11.88 -6.34
CA ALA A 163 18.82 -13.09 -5.52
C ALA A 163 18.11 -12.85 -4.16
N ASP A 164 18.45 -11.77 -3.45
CA ASP A 164 17.85 -11.45 -2.16
C ASP A 164 16.38 -11.05 -2.27
N LYS A 165 16.07 -10.16 -3.23
CA LYS A 165 14.69 -9.74 -3.51
C LYS A 165 13.85 -10.92 -3.99
N MET A 166 14.40 -11.80 -4.81
CA MET A 166 13.77 -13.04 -5.27
C MET A 166 13.43 -13.96 -4.10
N SER A 167 14.43 -14.24 -3.24
CA SER A 167 14.26 -15.04 -2.03
C SER A 167 13.15 -14.47 -1.14
N TYR A 168 13.16 -13.15 -0.91
CA TYR A 168 12.15 -12.46 -0.12
C TYR A 168 10.76 -12.52 -0.77
N VAL A 169 10.63 -12.23 -2.06
CA VAL A 169 9.35 -12.27 -2.78
C VAL A 169 8.77 -13.68 -2.72
N ILE A 170 9.56 -14.73 -2.92
CA ILE A 170 9.07 -16.12 -2.86
C ILE A 170 8.70 -16.51 -1.41
N SER A 171 9.58 -16.29 -0.44
CA SER A 171 9.41 -16.79 0.93
C SER A 171 8.45 -15.97 1.79
N HIS A 172 8.42 -14.65 1.61
CA HIS A 172 7.63 -13.72 2.43
C HIS A 172 6.45 -13.10 1.68
N GLY A 173 6.49 -13.05 0.34
CA GLY A 173 5.38 -12.57 -0.47
C GLY A 173 4.46 -13.72 -0.92
N LEU A 174 4.94 -14.52 -1.87
CA LEU A 174 4.17 -15.52 -2.59
C LEU A 174 3.84 -16.74 -1.72
N GLY A 175 4.82 -17.26 -0.97
CA GLY A 175 4.65 -18.44 -0.11
C GLY A 175 3.48 -18.30 0.88
N PRO A 176 3.43 -17.25 1.71
CA PRO A 176 2.32 -17.02 2.63
C PRO A 176 0.99 -16.82 1.91
N TYR A 177 0.98 -16.14 0.75
CA TYR A 177 -0.22 -15.95 -0.05
C TYR A 177 -0.80 -17.28 -0.55
N PHE A 178 0.01 -18.12 -1.21
CA PHE A 178 -0.45 -19.41 -1.71
C PHE A 178 -0.78 -20.39 -0.58
N LYS A 179 -0.04 -20.36 0.53
CA LYS A 179 -0.38 -21.14 1.73
C LYS A 179 -1.77 -20.77 2.27
N LYS A 180 -2.05 -19.47 2.40
CA LYS A 180 -3.37 -19.00 2.84
C LYS A 180 -4.46 -19.44 1.86
N LYS A 181 -4.24 -19.22 0.57
CA LYS A 181 -5.20 -19.61 -0.48
C LYS A 181 -5.50 -21.11 -0.45
N LEU A 182 -4.46 -21.94 -0.32
CA LEU A 182 -4.60 -23.39 -0.19
C LEU A 182 -5.41 -23.77 1.06
N ILE A 183 -5.12 -23.17 2.21
CA ILE A 183 -5.88 -23.41 3.45
C ILE A 183 -7.35 -23.01 3.29
N ASP A 184 -7.61 -21.86 2.66
CA ASP A 184 -8.97 -21.37 2.44
C ASP A 184 -9.73 -22.28 1.47
N ASP A 185 -9.06 -22.85 0.47
CA ASP A 185 -9.66 -23.82 -0.46
C ASP A 185 -9.92 -25.17 0.21
N VAL A 186 -8.99 -25.63 1.07
CA VAL A 186 -9.16 -26.85 1.88
C VAL A 186 -10.33 -26.71 2.86
N LYS A 187 -10.54 -25.54 3.46
CA LYS A 187 -11.67 -25.30 4.37
C LYS A 187 -13.05 -25.30 3.69
N LYS A 188 -13.11 -25.09 2.38
CA LYS A 188 -14.37 -25.10 1.62
C LYS A 188 -14.83 -26.50 1.27
N VAL A 189 -13.96 -27.50 1.35
CA VAL A 189 -14.28 -28.89 1.00
C VAL A 189 -14.49 -29.72 2.27
N ASP A 190 -15.49 -30.59 2.25
CA ASP A 190 -15.80 -31.49 3.37
C ASP A 190 -14.71 -32.56 3.57
N LYS A 191 -14.06 -32.98 2.46
CA LYS A 191 -13.00 -33.99 2.45
C LYS A 191 -11.94 -33.64 1.40
N PHE A 192 -10.69 -33.91 1.72
CA PHE A 192 -9.55 -33.83 0.80
C PHE A 192 -8.59 -34.98 1.08
N ILE A 193 -7.82 -35.37 0.06
CA ILE A 193 -6.87 -36.48 0.14
C ILE A 193 -5.46 -35.87 0.14
N LEU A 194 -4.64 -36.28 1.11
CA LEU A 194 -3.21 -36.00 1.10
C LEU A 194 -2.54 -37.12 0.32
N VAL A 195 -1.91 -36.77 -0.80
CA VAL A 195 -1.11 -37.67 -1.64
C VAL A 195 0.35 -37.50 -1.30
#